data_AF-A0A9W7G283-F1
#
_entry.id   AF-A0A9W7G283-F1
#
_cell.length_a   1.000
_cell.length_b   1.000
_cell.length_c   1.000
_cell.angle_alpha   90.00
_cell.angle_beta   90.00
_cell.angle_gamma   90.00
#
_symmetry.space_group_name_H-M   'P 1'
#
loop_
_entity.id
_entity.type
_entity.pdbx_description
1 polymer ?
#
loop_
_entity_poly.entity_id
_entity_poly.type
_entity_poly.pdbx_seq_one_letter_code
_entity_poly.pdbx_strand_id
1 'polypeptide(L)'
;MATEAPVAPPAPETTEVPIADLQLKFFNFAPSSFFNNIFAAADEYCADGMDAMEVAMLPSFAASERDQMKAGNDSLIDLICTTMDKNMDKFEIYATRNIFSIPEEVQQLIMEEIAAGATQGTPGKRAKTSASASPSAGADSSSDSTTSIPKSVDDLPSKEDTLKLDQELMELRNKLRSVKKNGHQLKAAAEKLQALVEKATKSSDGVAAAISAGSESIGAPLHDTVSAVVMGKDGLAQLKEEGMAIVNQMAEDEEDDENDENNTSTSTMEGKFAAAKSAIGGSSARDISNLTNILKK
;
A
#
# COMPACT_ATOMS: atom_id res chain seq x y z
N MET A 1 -79.73 38.62 -0.83
CA MET A 1 -79.11 37.89 0.30
C MET A 1 -78.64 36.56 -0.25
N ALA A 2 -77.36 36.46 -0.60
CA ALA A 2 -76.76 35.22 -1.06
C ALA A 2 -76.34 34.42 0.18
N THR A 3 -76.91 33.24 0.34
CA THR A 3 -76.56 32.27 1.38
C THR A 3 -75.24 31.60 0.99
N GLU A 4 -74.16 31.93 1.69
CA GLU A 4 -72.88 31.22 1.63
C GLU A 4 -73.11 29.74 1.96
N ALA A 5 -72.67 28.85 1.06
CA ALA A 5 -72.68 27.42 1.31
C ALA A 5 -71.60 27.05 2.35
N PRO A 6 -71.90 26.17 3.31
CA PRO A 6 -70.94 25.74 4.31
C PRO A 6 -69.76 25.03 3.65
N VAL A 7 -68.56 25.58 3.86
CA VAL A 7 -67.28 25.00 3.45
C VAL A 7 -67.14 23.64 4.13
N ALA A 8 -67.01 22.57 3.35
CA ALA A 8 -66.81 21.22 3.88
C ALA A 8 -65.51 21.16 4.69
N PRO A 9 -65.49 20.50 5.86
CA PRO A 9 -64.27 20.33 6.63
C PRO A 9 -63.21 19.60 5.78
N PRO A 10 -61.94 20.03 5.82
CA PRO A 10 -60.87 19.38 5.07
C PRO A 10 -60.78 17.91 5.47
N ALA A 11 -60.68 17.03 4.48
CA ALA A 11 -60.47 15.61 4.72
C ALA A 11 -59.19 15.41 5.55
N PRO A 12 -59.18 14.46 6.51
CA PRO A 12 -57.99 14.20 7.30
C PRO A 12 -56.85 13.75 6.36
N GLU A 13 -55.74 14.50 6.36
CA GLU A 13 -54.54 14.14 5.63
C GLU A 13 -54.03 12.78 6.16
N THR A 14 -54.12 11.74 5.34
CA THR A 14 -53.51 10.44 5.65
C THR A 14 -52.00 10.58 5.54
N THR A 15 -51.32 10.77 6.67
CA THR A 15 -49.86 10.66 6.75
C THR A 15 -49.44 9.24 6.36
N GLU A 16 -48.95 9.07 5.13
CA GLU A 16 -48.42 7.78 4.67
C GLU A 16 -47.13 7.47 5.43
N VAL A 17 -47.16 6.40 6.22
CA VAL A 17 -45.96 5.91 6.91
C VAL A 17 -45.01 5.31 5.86
N PRO A 18 -43.72 5.67 5.84
CA PRO A 18 -42.77 5.07 4.92
C PRO A 18 -42.74 3.54 5.06
N ILE A 19 -42.83 2.83 3.93
CA ILE A 19 -42.79 1.34 3.90
C ILE A 19 -41.55 0.79 4.60
N ALA A 20 -40.43 1.51 4.54
CA ALA A 20 -39.18 1.14 5.21
C ALA A 20 -39.34 1.01 6.74
N ASP A 21 -40.13 1.88 7.37
CA ASP A 21 -40.35 1.86 8.81
C ASP A 21 -41.27 0.70 9.22
N LEU A 22 -42.27 0.41 8.39
CA LEU A 22 -43.13 -0.77 8.56
C LEU A 22 -42.33 -2.06 8.45
N GLN A 23 -41.45 -2.17 7.45
CA GLN A 23 -40.55 -3.30 7.28
C GLN A 23 -39.61 -3.46 8.47
N LEU A 24 -39.00 -2.37 8.93
CA LEU A 24 -38.12 -2.41 10.09
C LEU A 24 -38.86 -2.86 11.35
N LYS A 25 -40.09 -2.38 11.57
CA LYS A 25 -40.92 -2.77 12.71
C LYS A 25 -41.37 -4.23 12.63
N PHE A 26 -41.74 -4.71 11.45
CA PHE A 26 -42.25 -6.07 11.25
C PHE A 26 -41.13 -7.11 11.32
N PHE A 27 -40.04 -6.90 10.59
CA PHE A 27 -38.94 -7.86 10.49
C PHE A 27 -37.89 -7.69 11.62
N ASN A 28 -37.93 -6.58 12.36
CA ASN A 28 -36.88 -6.16 13.30
C ASN A 28 -35.50 -5.93 12.65
N PHE A 29 -35.45 -5.81 11.32
CA PHE A 29 -34.28 -5.39 10.57
C PHE A 29 -34.71 -4.75 9.26
N ALA A 30 -33.85 -3.89 8.69
CA ALA A 30 -34.07 -3.34 7.36
C ALA A 30 -33.64 -4.38 6.30
N PRO A 31 -34.52 -4.78 5.36
CA PRO A 31 -34.16 -5.74 4.33
C PRO A 31 -32.90 -5.36 3.53
N SER A 32 -32.68 -4.07 3.29
CA SER A 32 -31.45 -3.56 2.65
C SER A 32 -30.18 -3.92 3.42
N SER A 33 -30.21 -3.82 4.76
CA SER A 33 -29.07 -4.22 5.60
C SER A 33 -28.83 -5.72 5.56
N PHE A 34 -29.88 -6.53 5.42
CA PHE A 34 -29.77 -7.98 5.27
C PHE A 34 -29.09 -8.36 3.95
N PHE A 35 -29.50 -7.76 2.83
CA PHE A 35 -28.84 -8.01 1.53
C PHE A 35 -27.38 -7.53 1.50
N ASN A 36 -27.07 -6.39 2.12
CA ASN A 36 -25.67 -5.95 2.24
C ASN A 36 -24.78 -7.00 2.91
N ASN A 37 -25.27 -7.65 3.98
CA ASN A 37 -24.53 -8.72 4.65
C ASN A 37 -24.41 -9.98 3.78
N ILE A 38 -25.46 -10.34 3.05
CA ILE A 38 -25.41 -11.47 2.10
C ILE A 38 -24.40 -11.19 0.98
N PHE A 39 -24.41 -9.99 0.42
CA PHE A 39 -23.51 -9.63 -0.68
C PHE A 39 -22.06 -9.63 -0.21
N ALA A 40 -21.79 -9.06 0.97
CA ALA A 40 -20.46 -9.11 1.57
C ALA A 40 -19.99 -10.56 1.80
N ALA A 41 -20.85 -11.42 2.35
CA ALA A 41 -20.51 -12.83 2.56
C ALA A 41 -20.27 -13.58 1.23
N ALA A 42 -21.07 -13.29 0.21
CA ALA A 42 -20.90 -13.90 -1.11
C ALA A 42 -19.59 -13.47 -1.79
N ASP A 43 -19.23 -12.18 -1.68
CA ASP A 43 -17.94 -11.66 -2.14
C ASP A 43 -16.77 -12.37 -1.44
N GLU A 44 -16.85 -12.52 -0.11
CA GLU A 44 -15.82 -13.22 0.69
C GLU A 44 -15.68 -14.69 0.25
N TYR A 45 -16.79 -15.43 0.11
CA TYR A 45 -16.73 -16.83 -0.34
C TYR A 45 -16.22 -16.99 -1.78
N CYS A 46 -16.53 -16.04 -2.66
CA CYS A 46 -15.98 -16.03 -4.01
C CYS A 46 -14.46 -15.81 -3.98
N ALA A 47 -13.97 -14.86 -3.19
CA ALA A 47 -12.54 -14.62 -3.03
C ALA A 47 -11.82 -15.87 -2.46
N ASP A 48 -12.33 -16.42 -1.36
CA ASP A 48 -11.77 -17.63 -0.73
C ASP A 48 -11.71 -18.82 -1.70
N GLY A 49 -12.77 -19.01 -2.50
CA GLY A 49 -12.82 -20.08 -3.49
C GLY A 49 -11.79 -19.92 -4.61
N MET A 50 -11.54 -18.69 -5.04
CA MET A 50 -10.57 -18.39 -6.11
C MET A 50 -9.13 -18.49 -5.60
N ASP A 51 -8.86 -18.05 -4.37
CA ASP A 51 -7.57 -18.24 -3.71
C ASP A 51 -7.27 -19.73 -3.51
N ALA A 52 -8.24 -20.50 -3.04
CA ALA A 52 -8.10 -21.95 -2.87
C ALA A 52 -7.83 -22.65 -4.21
N MET A 53 -8.49 -22.21 -5.29
CA MET A 53 -8.27 -22.73 -6.63
C MET A 53 -6.85 -22.40 -7.13
N GLU A 54 -6.38 -21.17 -6.94
CA GLU A 54 -5.01 -20.79 -7.31
C GLU A 54 -3.97 -21.64 -6.58
N VAL A 55 -4.12 -21.79 -5.27
CA VAL A 55 -3.23 -22.62 -4.43
C VAL A 55 -3.22 -24.08 -4.89
N ALA A 56 -4.38 -24.64 -5.24
CA ALA A 56 -4.48 -26.00 -5.73
C ALA A 56 -3.84 -26.19 -7.13
N MET A 57 -3.89 -25.16 -7.98
CA MET A 57 -3.36 -25.23 -9.35
C MET A 57 -1.85 -24.95 -9.43
N LEU A 58 -1.31 -24.10 -8.55
CA LEU A 58 0.10 -23.68 -8.54
C LEU A 58 1.15 -24.81 -8.70
N PRO A 59 0.99 -26.00 -8.08
CA PRO A 59 1.95 -27.10 -8.24
C PRO A 59 2.00 -27.70 -9.64
N SER A 60 0.94 -27.52 -10.45
CA SER A 60 0.81 -28.11 -11.78
C SER A 60 1.49 -27.27 -12.88
N PHE A 61 1.86 -26.02 -12.57
CA PHE A 61 2.43 -25.07 -13.54
C PHE A 61 3.91 -24.82 -13.30
N ALA A 62 4.67 -24.69 -14.39
CA ALA A 62 6.06 -24.28 -14.31
C ALA A 62 6.17 -22.83 -13.79
N ALA A 63 7.32 -22.47 -13.20
CA ALA A 63 7.52 -21.12 -12.66
C ALA A 63 7.31 -20.01 -13.70
N SER A 64 7.66 -20.27 -14.97
CA SER A 64 7.45 -19.34 -16.10
C SER A 64 5.98 -19.13 -16.49
N GLU A 65 5.08 -20.03 -16.10
CA GLU A 65 3.65 -19.99 -16.46
C GLU A 65 2.79 -19.41 -15.34
N ARG A 66 3.34 -19.28 -14.12
CA ARG A 66 2.60 -18.80 -12.94
C ARG A 66 2.05 -17.39 -13.11
N ASP A 67 2.79 -16.50 -13.78
CA ASP A 67 2.33 -15.14 -14.02
C ASP A 67 1.13 -15.09 -15.00
N GLN A 68 1.13 -15.96 -16.01
CA GLN A 68 -0.01 -16.09 -16.94
C GLN A 68 -1.21 -16.72 -16.26
N MET A 69 -0.98 -17.72 -15.39
CA MET A 69 -2.03 -18.35 -14.60
C MET A 69 -2.69 -17.34 -13.66
N LYS A 70 -1.90 -16.50 -12.97
CA LYS A 70 -2.42 -15.41 -12.13
C LYS A 70 -3.28 -14.43 -12.93
N ALA A 71 -2.80 -13.94 -14.08
CA ALA A 71 -3.58 -13.05 -14.93
C ALA A 71 -4.89 -13.69 -15.43
N GLY A 72 -4.87 -15.00 -15.70
CA GLY A 72 -6.06 -15.79 -16.02
C GLY A 72 -7.03 -15.91 -14.84
N ASN A 73 -6.51 -16.14 -13.63
CA ASN A 73 -7.30 -16.19 -12.40
C ASN A 73 -7.96 -14.84 -12.11
N ASP A 74 -7.21 -13.73 -12.23
CA ASP A 74 -7.75 -12.37 -12.08
C ASP A 74 -8.89 -12.09 -13.07
N SER A 75 -8.72 -12.50 -14.32
CA SER A 75 -9.76 -12.35 -15.35
C SER A 75 -11.01 -13.19 -15.05
N LEU A 76 -10.83 -14.36 -14.46
CA LEU A 76 -11.93 -15.24 -14.05
C LEU A 76 -12.66 -14.66 -12.82
N ILE A 77 -11.93 -14.14 -11.83
CA ILE A 77 -12.47 -13.44 -10.67
C ILE A 77 -13.35 -12.28 -11.14
N ASP A 78 -12.85 -11.42 -12.03
CA ASP A 78 -13.59 -10.29 -12.58
C ASP A 78 -14.90 -10.73 -13.25
N LEU A 79 -14.86 -11.82 -14.02
CA LEU A 79 -16.03 -12.39 -14.70
C LEU A 79 -17.07 -12.93 -13.71
N ILE A 80 -16.62 -13.67 -12.69
CA ILE A 80 -17.48 -14.25 -11.65
C ILE A 80 -18.12 -13.15 -10.84
N CYS A 81 -17.34 -12.19 -10.31
CA CYS A 81 -17.86 -11.06 -9.54
C CYS A 81 -18.88 -10.26 -10.34
N THR A 82 -18.58 -9.91 -11.60
CA THR A 82 -19.52 -9.18 -12.46
C THR A 82 -20.82 -9.94 -12.70
N THR A 83 -20.75 -11.27 -12.81
CA THR A 83 -21.92 -12.13 -13.03
C THR A 83 -22.72 -12.29 -11.74
N MET A 84 -22.04 -12.47 -10.62
CA MET A 84 -22.64 -12.58 -9.29
C MET A 84 -23.37 -11.30 -8.93
N ASP A 85 -22.75 -10.12 -9.07
CA ASP A 85 -23.37 -8.82 -8.80
C ASP A 85 -24.72 -8.67 -9.53
N LYS A 86 -24.75 -8.95 -10.83
CA LYS A 86 -25.98 -8.86 -11.63
C LYS A 86 -27.06 -9.84 -11.16
N ASN A 87 -26.67 -11.01 -10.68
CA ASN A 87 -27.61 -12.02 -10.19
C ASN A 87 -28.09 -11.70 -8.77
N MET A 88 -27.22 -11.16 -7.94
CA MET A 88 -27.51 -10.68 -6.59
C MET A 88 -28.46 -9.47 -6.62
N ASP A 89 -28.26 -8.53 -7.56
CA ASP A 89 -29.19 -7.42 -7.80
C ASP A 89 -30.60 -7.94 -8.16
N LYS A 90 -30.69 -8.92 -9.06
CA LYS A 90 -31.98 -9.55 -9.44
C LYS A 90 -32.62 -10.28 -8.26
N PHE A 91 -31.81 -10.97 -7.47
CA PHE A 91 -32.26 -11.67 -6.27
C PHE A 91 -32.81 -10.69 -5.23
N GLU A 92 -32.10 -9.60 -4.95
CA GLU A 92 -32.56 -8.55 -4.04
C GLU A 92 -33.88 -7.94 -4.53
N ILE A 93 -33.98 -7.58 -5.81
CA ILE A 93 -35.22 -7.02 -6.38
C ILE A 93 -36.37 -8.03 -6.25
N TYR A 94 -36.12 -9.31 -6.53
CA TYR A 94 -37.14 -10.34 -6.41
C TYR A 94 -37.58 -10.51 -4.95
N ALA A 95 -36.63 -10.65 -4.03
CA ALA A 95 -36.90 -10.91 -2.63
C ALA A 95 -37.55 -9.70 -1.94
N THR A 96 -37.13 -8.47 -2.25
CA THR A 96 -37.80 -7.25 -1.75
C THR A 96 -39.25 -7.13 -2.22
N ARG A 97 -39.54 -7.53 -3.48
CA ARG A 97 -40.90 -7.49 -4.04
C ARG A 97 -41.82 -8.62 -3.60
N ASN A 98 -41.29 -9.81 -3.33
CA ASN A 98 -42.10 -11.02 -3.11
C ASN A 98 -42.00 -11.57 -1.68
N ILE A 99 -40.82 -11.50 -1.06
CA ILE A 99 -40.56 -12.12 0.25
C ILE A 99 -40.69 -11.08 1.37
N PHE A 100 -40.08 -9.91 1.18
CA PHE A 100 -40.11 -8.81 2.15
C PHE A 100 -41.24 -7.80 1.90
N SER A 101 -42.21 -8.16 1.05
CA SER A 101 -43.42 -7.39 0.86
C SER A 101 -44.42 -7.74 1.95
N ILE A 102 -44.93 -6.74 2.66
CA ILE A 102 -45.92 -6.91 3.72
C ILE A 102 -47.31 -6.74 3.09
N PRO A 103 -48.22 -7.73 3.18
CA PRO A 103 -49.59 -7.57 2.71
C PRO A 103 -50.29 -6.38 3.38
N GLU A 104 -51.15 -5.69 2.63
CA GLU A 104 -51.81 -4.45 3.08
C GLU A 104 -52.60 -4.64 4.38
N GLU A 105 -53.24 -5.80 4.55
CA GLU A 105 -54.01 -6.12 5.75
C GLU A 105 -53.12 -6.19 6.99
N VAL A 106 -51.88 -6.68 6.84
CA VAL A 106 -50.90 -6.75 7.92
C VAL A 106 -50.29 -5.38 8.19
N GLN A 107 -50.11 -4.55 7.16
CA GLN A 107 -49.65 -3.17 7.33
C GLN A 107 -50.61 -2.37 8.22
N GLN A 108 -51.92 -2.50 8.02
CA GLN A 108 -52.93 -1.82 8.83
C GLN A 108 -52.84 -2.23 10.31
N LEU A 109 -52.68 -3.52 10.60
CA LEU A 109 -52.51 -4.02 11.97
C LEU A 109 -51.25 -3.46 12.65
N ILE A 110 -50.13 -3.37 11.92
CA ILE A 110 -48.89 -2.78 12.44
C ILE A 110 -49.08 -1.29 12.72
N MET A 111 -49.74 -0.56 11.82
CA MET A 111 -50.05 0.86 12.03
C MET A 111 -50.95 1.08 13.24
N GLU A 112 -51.98 0.24 13.42
CA GLU A 112 -52.85 0.26 14.61
C GLU A 112 -52.05 -0.02 15.89
N GLU A 113 -51.11 -0.97 15.87
CA GLU A 113 -50.24 -1.26 17.02
C GLU A 113 -49.33 -0.07 17.35
N ILE A 114 -48.74 0.58 16.34
CA ILE A 114 -47.92 1.78 16.52
C ILE A 114 -48.77 2.93 17.11
N ALA A 115 -49.98 3.13 16.59
CA ALA A 115 -50.91 4.16 17.08
C ALA A 115 -51.37 3.88 18.52
N ALA A 116 -51.69 2.62 18.84
CA ALA A 116 -52.08 2.20 20.18
C ALA A 116 -50.92 2.34 21.18
N GLY A 117 -49.71 1.94 20.78
CA GLY A 117 -48.49 2.08 21.58
C GLY A 117 -48.15 3.53 21.91
N ALA A 118 -48.44 4.48 21.01
CA ALA A 118 -48.26 5.91 21.26
C ALA A 118 -49.21 6.44 22.36
N THR A 119 -50.41 5.87 22.49
CA THR A 119 -51.39 6.28 23.53
C THR A 119 -51.10 5.66 24.91
N GLN A 120 -50.48 4.49 24.96
CA GLN A 120 -50.05 3.84 26.20
C GLN A 120 -48.68 4.33 26.67
N GLY A 121 -48.46 5.65 26.65
CA GLY A 121 -47.28 6.27 27.23
C GLY A 121 -47.08 5.81 28.67
N THR A 122 -46.23 4.81 28.88
CA THR A 122 -45.82 4.34 30.20
C THR A 122 -45.27 5.53 30.97
N PRO A 123 -45.93 6.00 32.04
CA PRO A 123 -45.43 7.10 32.83
C PRO A 123 -44.16 6.64 33.54
N GLY A 124 -43.03 7.22 33.14
CA GLY A 124 -41.74 7.26 33.82
C GLY A 124 -41.48 6.22 34.92
N LYS A 125 -40.93 5.06 34.54
CA LYS A 125 -39.97 4.35 35.39
C LYS A 125 -38.67 4.16 34.62
N ARG A 126 -37.88 5.25 34.58
CA ARG A 126 -36.44 5.19 34.29
C ARG A 126 -35.78 4.35 35.40
N ALA A 127 -35.72 3.04 35.19
CA ALA A 127 -34.88 2.16 35.97
C ALA A 127 -33.42 2.40 35.57
N LYS A 128 -32.64 2.66 36.61
CA LYS A 128 -31.24 3.05 36.63
C LYS A 128 -30.38 1.78 36.56
N THR A 129 -29.97 1.36 35.37
CA THR A 129 -28.97 0.30 35.15
C THR A 129 -28.32 0.55 33.80
N SER A 130 -27.04 0.44 33.55
CA SER A 130 -25.82 0.34 34.37
C SER A 130 -24.69 0.47 33.34
N ALA A 131 -23.57 1.04 33.76
CA ALA A 131 -22.41 1.34 32.94
C ALA A 131 -21.94 0.16 32.06
N SER A 132 -21.81 0.41 30.76
CA SER A 132 -20.78 -0.22 29.93
C SER A 132 -20.13 0.91 29.13
N ALA A 133 -18.96 1.32 29.61
CA ALA A 133 -18.15 2.37 29.02
C ALA A 133 -17.61 1.91 27.65
N SER A 134 -17.74 2.77 26.65
CA SER A 134 -16.79 2.81 25.53
C SER A 134 -16.63 4.28 25.10
N PRO A 135 -15.39 4.82 25.05
CA PRO A 135 -15.17 6.26 24.96
C PRO A 135 -15.14 6.79 23.51
N SER A 136 -15.97 7.81 23.28
CA SER A 136 -15.59 9.15 22.76
C SER A 136 -14.45 9.27 21.73
N ALA A 137 -14.83 9.62 20.49
CA ALA A 137 -14.38 10.82 19.76
C ALA A 137 -15.42 11.03 18.64
N GLY A 138 -16.18 12.13 18.52
CA GLY A 138 -15.86 13.53 18.71
C GLY A 138 -16.09 14.21 17.35
N ALA A 139 -17.30 14.72 17.11
CA ALA A 139 -17.58 15.71 16.07
C ALA A 139 -18.97 16.31 16.31
N ASP A 140 -18.97 17.52 16.87
CA ASP A 140 -20.13 18.40 16.96
C ASP A 140 -20.67 18.70 15.54
N SER A 141 -21.93 18.34 15.32
CA SER A 141 -22.72 18.83 14.18
C SER A 141 -24.11 19.17 14.71
N SER A 142 -24.23 20.41 15.17
CA SER A 142 -25.50 21.06 15.47
C SER A 142 -26.27 21.28 14.16
N SER A 143 -27.00 20.26 13.74
CA SER A 143 -28.01 20.36 12.68
C SER A 143 -29.36 20.43 13.36
N ASP A 144 -29.77 21.64 13.70
CA ASP A 144 -31.13 22.00 14.10
C ASP A 144 -32.07 21.80 12.89
N SER A 145 -32.42 20.54 12.63
CA SER A 145 -33.43 20.18 11.65
C SER A 145 -34.78 20.21 12.35
N THR A 146 -35.37 21.40 12.34
CA THR A 146 -36.78 21.61 12.61
C THR A 146 -37.57 20.90 11.51
N THR A 147 -37.85 19.61 11.71
CA THR A 147 -38.80 18.85 10.89
C THR A 147 -40.21 19.35 11.18
N SER A 148 -40.55 20.53 10.67
CA SER A 148 -41.92 21.02 10.60
C SER A 148 -42.66 20.14 9.60
N ILE A 149 -43.54 19.28 10.11
CA ILE A 149 -44.48 18.48 9.34
C ILE A 149 -45.25 19.44 8.40
N PRO A 150 -45.16 19.28 7.07
CA PRO A 150 -45.87 20.13 6.13
C PRO A 150 -47.37 19.99 6.39
N LYS A 151 -48.05 21.12 6.58
CA LYS A 151 -49.48 21.20 6.97
C LYS A 151 -50.43 21.28 5.78
N SER A 152 -49.95 21.03 4.56
CA SER A 152 -50.77 21.16 3.35
C SER A 152 -50.35 20.20 2.23
N VAL A 153 -51.33 19.45 1.72
CA VAL A 153 -51.24 18.54 0.56
C VAL A 153 -50.65 19.16 -0.71
N ASP A 154 -50.73 20.49 -0.89
CA ASP A 154 -50.17 21.19 -2.05
C ASP A 154 -48.63 21.27 -2.06
N ASP A 155 -47.96 20.88 -0.97
CA ASP A 155 -46.48 20.83 -0.87
C ASP A 155 -45.90 19.44 -1.23
N LEU A 156 -46.71 18.51 -1.75
CA LEU A 156 -46.21 17.23 -2.24
C LEU A 156 -45.27 17.47 -3.45
N PRO A 157 -44.04 16.92 -3.43
CA PRO A 157 -43.11 17.05 -4.55
C PRO A 157 -43.78 16.59 -5.84
N SER A 158 -43.59 17.34 -6.92
CA SER A 158 -44.17 16.96 -8.20
C SER A 158 -43.61 15.61 -8.65
N LYS A 159 -44.39 14.85 -9.44
CA LYS A 159 -43.94 13.56 -9.99
C LYS A 159 -42.68 13.70 -10.86
N GLU A 160 -42.45 14.89 -11.41
CA GLU A 160 -41.24 15.18 -12.16
C GLU A 160 -40.03 15.34 -11.21
N ASP A 161 -40.23 15.96 -10.05
CA ASP A 161 -39.18 16.13 -9.05
C ASP A 161 -38.79 14.81 -8.39
N THR A 162 -39.74 13.90 -8.17
CA THR A 162 -39.43 12.55 -7.66
C THR A 162 -38.62 11.73 -8.66
N LEU A 163 -38.93 11.81 -9.95
CA LEU A 163 -38.14 11.17 -11.00
C LEU A 163 -36.72 11.75 -11.11
N LYS A 164 -36.57 13.07 -10.97
CA LYS A 164 -35.25 13.73 -10.91
C LYS A 164 -34.45 13.24 -9.71
N LEU A 165 -35.08 13.17 -8.54
CA LEU A 165 -34.44 12.69 -7.32
C LEU A 165 -33.97 11.23 -7.45
N ASP A 166 -34.79 10.36 -8.04
CA ASP A 166 -34.43 8.96 -8.31
C ASP A 166 -33.25 8.86 -9.28
N GLN A 167 -33.22 9.69 -10.32
CA GLN A 167 -32.11 9.75 -11.27
C GLN A 167 -30.82 10.21 -10.59
N GLU A 168 -30.86 11.26 -9.76
CA GLU A 168 -29.72 11.72 -8.98
C GLU A 168 -29.23 10.66 -7.98
N LEU A 169 -30.13 9.94 -7.32
CA LEU A 169 -29.79 8.82 -6.44
C LEU A 169 -29.07 7.70 -7.21
N MET A 170 -29.51 7.40 -8.42
CA MET A 170 -28.86 6.41 -9.28
C MET A 170 -27.45 6.86 -9.69
N GLU A 171 -27.29 8.13 -10.07
CA GLU A 171 -25.98 8.72 -10.40
C GLU A 171 -25.04 8.72 -9.19
N LEU A 172 -25.52 9.08 -8.01
CA LEU A 172 -24.76 9.05 -6.76
C LEU A 172 -24.33 7.64 -6.39
N ARG A 173 -25.20 6.64 -6.52
CA ARG A 173 -24.83 5.22 -6.30
C ARG A 173 -23.74 4.76 -7.26
N ASN A 174 -23.83 5.15 -8.54
CA ASN A 174 -22.81 4.82 -9.52
C ASN A 174 -21.48 5.52 -9.22
N LYS A 175 -21.52 6.78 -8.78
CA LYS A 175 -20.35 7.53 -8.33
C LYS A 175 -19.73 6.92 -7.07
N LEU A 176 -20.54 6.45 -6.12
CA LEU A 176 -20.05 5.78 -4.92
C LEU A 176 -19.34 4.46 -5.28
N ARG A 177 -19.91 3.68 -6.21
CA ARG A 177 -19.28 2.46 -6.72
C ARG A 177 -17.94 2.74 -7.41
N SER A 178 -17.85 3.78 -8.24
CA SER A 178 -16.59 4.15 -8.89
C SER A 178 -15.53 4.63 -7.90
N VAL A 179 -15.92 5.42 -6.89
CA VAL A 179 -15.03 5.83 -5.80
C VAL A 179 -14.54 4.63 -4.98
N LYS A 180 -15.43 3.67 -4.66
CA LYS A 180 -15.05 2.45 -3.94
C LYS A 180 -14.03 1.62 -4.75
N LYS A 181 -14.26 1.45 -6.06
CA LYS A 181 -13.30 0.79 -6.97
C LYS A 181 -11.95 1.50 -6.99
N ASN A 182 -11.94 2.83 -7.11
CA ASN A 182 -10.71 3.62 -7.07
C ASN A 182 -10.00 3.50 -5.70
N GLY A 183 -10.77 3.43 -4.61
CA GLY A 183 -10.25 3.20 -3.27
C GLY A 183 -9.54 1.86 -3.14
N HIS A 184 -10.12 0.78 -3.67
CA HIS A 184 -9.47 -0.54 -3.72
C HIS A 184 -8.18 -0.51 -4.56
N GLN A 185 -8.19 0.14 -5.72
CA GLN A 185 -7.00 0.30 -6.56
C GLN A 185 -5.89 1.09 -5.86
N LEU A 186 -6.24 2.18 -5.18
CA LEU A 186 -5.30 2.98 -4.39
C LEU A 186 -4.71 2.17 -3.23
N LYS A 187 -5.53 1.36 -2.55
CA LYS A 187 -5.06 0.48 -1.47
C LYS A 187 -4.07 -0.57 -1.99
N ALA A 188 -4.39 -1.25 -3.09
CA ALA A 188 -3.48 -2.22 -3.72
C ALA A 188 -2.17 -1.57 -4.19
N ALA A 189 -2.24 -0.35 -4.75
CA ALA A 189 -1.05 0.41 -5.13
C ALA A 189 -0.20 0.79 -3.91
N ALA A 190 -0.82 1.16 -2.79
CA ALA A 190 -0.13 1.49 -1.55
C ALA A 190 0.60 0.26 -0.97
N GLU A 191 -0.04 -0.91 -0.95
CA GLU A 191 0.57 -2.17 -0.50
C GLU A 191 1.78 -2.55 -1.37
N LYS A 192 1.66 -2.40 -2.70
CA LYS A 192 2.77 -2.62 -3.63
C LYS A 192 3.94 -1.67 -3.39
N LEU A 193 3.64 -0.39 -3.12
CA LEU A 193 4.67 0.61 -2.82
C LEU A 193 5.36 0.32 -1.49
N GLN A 194 4.62 -0.12 -0.47
CA GLN A 194 5.18 -0.55 0.81
C GLN A 194 6.14 -1.74 0.66
N ALA A 195 5.78 -2.74 -0.16
CA ALA A 195 6.66 -3.88 -0.44
C ALA A 195 7.96 -3.46 -1.16
N LEU A 196 7.87 -2.49 -2.09
CA LEU A 196 9.06 -1.92 -2.76
C LEU A 196 9.95 -1.13 -1.79
N VAL A 197 9.35 -0.36 -0.88
CA VAL A 197 10.09 0.36 0.17
C VAL A 197 10.84 -0.65 1.05
N GLU A 198 10.18 -1.71 1.52
CA GLU A 198 10.83 -2.74 2.35
C GLU A 198 12.00 -3.41 1.63
N LYS A 199 11.85 -3.71 0.33
CA LYS A 199 12.93 -4.28 -0.49
C LYS A 199 14.10 -3.29 -0.66
N ALA A 200 13.80 -2.01 -0.88
CA ALA A 200 14.81 -0.96 -0.99
C ALA A 200 15.57 -0.77 0.34
N THR A 201 14.87 -0.79 1.48
CA THR A 201 15.48 -0.73 2.81
C THR A 201 16.42 -1.91 3.04
N LYS A 202 15.98 -3.14 2.79
CA LYS A 202 16.84 -4.34 2.91
C LYS A 202 18.08 -4.27 2.02
N SER A 203 17.93 -3.76 0.79
CA SER A 203 19.05 -3.56 -0.12
C SER A 203 20.03 -2.48 0.39
N SER A 204 19.51 -1.38 0.92
CA SER A 204 20.30 -0.30 1.51
C SER A 204 21.08 -0.80 2.72
N ASP A 205 20.44 -1.56 3.61
CA ASP A 205 21.08 -2.16 4.79
C ASP A 205 22.17 -3.15 4.38
N GLY A 206 21.94 -3.93 3.32
CA GLY A 206 22.95 -4.83 2.75
C GLY A 206 24.17 -4.09 2.20
N VAL A 207 23.97 -2.96 1.50
CA VAL A 207 25.06 -2.11 1.03
C VAL A 207 25.81 -1.48 2.20
N ALA A 208 25.10 -0.98 3.22
CA ALA A 208 25.71 -0.42 4.42
C ALA A 208 26.56 -1.46 5.16
N ALA A 209 26.04 -2.68 5.34
CA ALA A 209 26.79 -3.79 5.94
C ALA A 209 28.04 -4.16 5.14
N ALA A 210 27.95 -4.18 3.80
CA ALA A 210 29.10 -4.43 2.94
C ALA A 210 30.17 -3.33 3.02
N ILE A 211 29.75 -2.06 3.12
CA ILE A 211 30.67 -0.92 3.32
C ILE A 211 31.37 -1.03 4.68
N SER A 212 30.63 -1.33 5.75
CA SER A 212 31.21 -1.54 7.08
C SER A 212 32.22 -2.67 7.09
N ALA A 213 31.86 -3.85 6.55
CA ALA A 213 32.76 -5.00 6.48
C ALA A 213 34.03 -4.71 5.66
N GLY A 214 33.89 -3.99 4.53
CA GLY A 214 35.03 -3.57 3.70
C GLY A 214 35.96 -2.60 4.44
N SER A 215 35.41 -1.65 5.19
CA SER A 215 36.19 -0.67 5.95
C SER A 215 36.98 -1.32 7.10
N GLU A 216 36.42 -2.33 7.76
CA GLU A 216 37.11 -3.10 8.80
C GLU A 216 38.27 -3.93 8.24
N SER A 217 38.07 -4.58 7.09
CA SER A 217 39.10 -5.42 6.46
C SER A 217 40.29 -4.63 5.91
N ILE A 218 40.05 -3.41 5.39
CA ILE A 218 41.09 -2.60 4.74
C ILE A 218 41.74 -1.63 5.74
N GLY A 219 41.11 -1.37 6.89
CA GLY A 219 41.59 -0.42 7.90
C GLY A 219 41.48 1.05 7.47
N ALA A 220 40.86 1.33 6.32
CA ALA A 220 40.62 2.67 5.80
C ALA A 220 39.38 2.68 4.88
N PRO A 221 38.69 3.82 4.72
CA PRO A 221 37.61 3.96 3.74
C PRO A 221 38.08 3.59 2.33
N LEU A 222 37.23 2.91 1.55
CA LEU A 222 37.56 2.44 0.20
C LEU A 222 38.02 3.59 -0.72
N HIS A 223 37.40 4.76 -0.58
CA HIS A 223 37.77 5.95 -1.34
C HIS A 223 39.23 6.35 -1.08
N ASP A 224 39.68 6.28 0.17
CA ASP A 224 41.05 6.67 0.54
C ASP A 224 42.06 5.63 0.05
N THR A 225 41.69 4.33 0.05
CA THR A 225 42.54 3.28 -0.51
C THR A 225 42.65 3.40 -2.03
N VAL A 226 41.55 3.66 -2.74
CA VAL A 226 41.58 3.87 -4.19
C VAL A 226 42.38 5.13 -4.52
N SER A 227 42.18 6.22 -3.77
CA SER A 227 42.93 7.46 -3.96
C SER A 227 44.43 7.27 -3.69
N ALA A 228 44.80 6.52 -2.64
CA ALA A 228 46.19 6.19 -2.34
C ALA A 228 46.84 5.31 -3.42
N VAL A 229 46.11 4.37 -4.01
CA VAL A 229 46.60 3.54 -5.13
C VAL A 229 46.77 4.38 -6.40
N VAL A 230 45.83 5.28 -6.68
CA VAL A 230 45.92 6.19 -7.83
C VAL A 230 47.08 7.17 -7.67
N MET A 231 47.22 7.82 -6.51
CA MET A 231 48.37 8.67 -6.20
C MET A 231 49.68 7.88 -6.15
N GLY A 232 49.63 6.63 -5.68
CA GLY A 232 50.77 5.72 -5.70
C GLY A 232 51.22 5.38 -7.12
N LYS A 233 50.31 5.36 -8.10
CA LYS A 233 50.65 5.16 -9.52
C LYS A 233 51.40 6.36 -10.09
N ASP A 234 51.00 7.57 -9.74
CA ASP A 234 51.72 8.79 -10.13
C ASP A 234 53.08 8.85 -9.43
N GLY A 235 53.14 8.48 -8.15
CA GLY A 235 54.39 8.30 -7.42
C GLY A 235 55.29 7.23 -8.06
N LEU A 236 54.73 6.12 -8.56
CA LEU A 236 55.48 5.08 -9.27
C LEU A 236 56.02 5.56 -10.62
N ALA A 237 55.25 6.40 -11.32
CA ALA A 237 55.68 7.02 -12.57
C ALA A 237 56.85 7.99 -12.31
N GLN A 238 56.76 8.80 -11.25
CA GLN A 238 57.84 9.68 -10.82
C GLN A 238 59.09 8.88 -10.41
N LEU A 239 58.94 7.80 -9.65
CA LEU A 239 60.05 6.93 -9.26
C LEU A 239 60.72 6.25 -10.47
N LYS A 240 59.92 5.91 -11.49
CA LYS A 240 60.42 5.36 -12.76
C LYS A 240 61.22 6.41 -13.55
N GLU A 241 60.76 7.65 -13.58
CA GLU A 241 61.44 8.76 -14.24
C GLU A 241 62.76 9.10 -13.55
N GLU A 242 62.75 9.23 -12.22
CA GLU A 242 63.96 9.42 -11.40
C GLU A 242 64.95 8.26 -11.57
N GLY A 243 64.45 7.02 -11.59
CA GLY A 243 65.29 5.84 -11.85
C GLY A 243 65.94 5.85 -13.23
N MET A 244 65.22 6.26 -14.28
CA MET A 244 65.81 6.42 -15.61
C MET A 244 66.83 7.55 -15.67
N ALA A 245 66.60 8.66 -14.95
CA ALA A 245 67.55 9.77 -14.87
C ALA A 245 68.88 9.32 -14.22
N ILE A 246 68.82 8.55 -13.14
CA ILE A 246 70.03 8.00 -12.48
C ILE A 246 70.78 7.04 -13.42
N VAL A 247 70.07 6.18 -14.15
CA VAL A 247 70.70 5.26 -15.11
C VAL A 247 71.40 6.03 -16.24
N ASN A 248 70.78 7.09 -16.76
CA ASN A 248 71.41 7.94 -17.76
C ASN A 248 72.62 8.68 -17.19
N GLN A 249 72.55 9.19 -15.95
CA GLN A 249 73.69 9.83 -15.30
C GLN A 249 74.86 8.86 -15.09
N MET A 250 74.57 7.60 -14.71
CA MET A 250 75.61 6.56 -14.61
C MET A 250 76.23 6.22 -15.95
N ALA A 251 75.46 6.27 -17.05
CA ALA A 251 75.98 6.05 -18.38
C ALA A 251 76.87 7.22 -18.85
N GLU A 252 76.50 8.47 -18.52
CA GLU A 252 77.32 9.66 -18.79
C GLU A 252 78.61 9.66 -17.96
N ASP A 253 78.56 9.28 -16.68
CA ASP A 253 79.74 9.16 -15.81
C ASP A 253 80.73 8.06 -16.29
N GLU A 254 80.24 7.01 -16.96
CA GLU A 254 81.11 5.97 -17.56
C GLU A 254 81.83 6.47 -18.84
N GLU A 255 81.30 7.46 -19.53
CA GLU A 255 81.93 8.03 -20.74
C GLU A 255 83.04 9.06 -20.41
N ASP A 256 83.01 9.67 -19.22
CA ASP A 256 84.03 10.65 -18.77
C ASP A 256 85.30 10.00 -18.16
N ASP A 257 85.25 8.71 -17.79
CA ASP A 257 86.39 7.97 -17.22
C ASP A 257 87.36 7.40 -18.28
N GLU A 258 87.10 7.58 -19.58
CA GLU A 258 88.01 7.13 -20.66
C GLU A 258 89.23 8.05 -20.88
N ASN A 259 89.44 9.09 -20.06
CA ASN A 259 90.50 10.09 -20.28
C ASN A 259 91.59 10.19 -19.19
N ASP A 260 91.64 9.27 -18.21
CA ASP A 260 92.70 9.24 -17.18
C ASP A 260 93.39 7.86 -17.07
N GLU A 261 94.24 7.56 -18.06
CA GLU A 261 95.24 6.48 -18.00
C GLU A 261 96.36 6.80 -16.97
N ASN A 262 96.13 6.55 -15.69
CA ASN A 262 97.13 6.01 -14.73
C ASN A 262 96.67 6.19 -13.26
N ASN A 263 95.88 5.27 -12.73
CA ASN A 263 96.23 4.65 -11.45
C ASN A 263 95.36 3.43 -11.15
N THR A 264 96.03 2.30 -10.98
CA THR A 264 95.46 1.02 -10.56
C THR A 264 94.83 1.08 -9.17
N SER A 265 93.52 0.92 -9.09
CA SER A 265 92.84 0.28 -7.95
C SER A 265 91.51 -0.32 -8.43
N THR A 266 91.59 -1.59 -8.80
CA THR A 266 90.49 -2.45 -9.25
C THR A 266 89.48 -2.71 -8.13
N SER A 267 88.62 -1.73 -7.85
CA SER A 267 87.35 -1.94 -7.14
C SER A 267 86.29 -2.31 -8.18
N THR A 268 86.27 -3.58 -8.58
CA THR A 268 85.32 -4.15 -9.55
C THR A 268 83.88 -3.72 -9.27
N MET A 269 83.27 -3.02 -10.23
CA MET A 269 81.84 -2.63 -10.29
C MET A 269 80.90 -3.77 -9.84
N GLU A 270 81.29 -5.01 -10.12
CA GLU A 270 80.60 -6.24 -9.74
C GLU A 270 80.34 -6.38 -8.23
N GLY A 271 81.25 -5.87 -7.38
CA GLY A 271 81.09 -5.85 -5.93
C GLY A 271 80.05 -4.83 -5.45
N LYS A 272 79.98 -3.66 -6.10
CA LYS A 272 78.99 -2.64 -5.78
C LYS A 272 77.59 -3.06 -6.25
N PHE A 273 77.50 -3.73 -7.41
CA PHE A 273 76.24 -4.27 -7.91
C PHE A 273 75.71 -5.43 -7.04
N ALA A 274 76.60 -6.31 -6.55
CA ALA A 274 76.23 -7.38 -5.62
C ALA A 274 75.74 -6.83 -4.27
N ALA A 275 76.37 -5.77 -3.75
CA ALA A 275 75.94 -5.12 -2.50
C ALA A 275 74.56 -4.45 -2.64
N ALA A 276 74.31 -3.74 -3.75
CA ALA A 276 73.01 -3.12 -4.02
C ALA A 276 71.90 -4.17 -4.20
N LYS A 277 72.18 -5.27 -4.93
CA LYS A 277 71.23 -6.38 -5.12
C LYS A 277 70.89 -7.09 -3.80
N SER A 278 71.86 -7.22 -2.90
CA SER A 278 71.65 -7.78 -1.56
C SER A 278 70.79 -6.86 -0.68
N ALA A 279 70.98 -5.54 -0.76
CA ALA A 279 70.19 -4.57 0.00
C ALA A 279 68.70 -4.56 -0.41
N ILE A 280 68.41 -4.64 -1.72
CA ILE A 280 67.03 -4.64 -2.24
C ILE A 280 66.32 -5.97 -1.93
N GLY A 281 67.02 -7.10 -2.03
CA GLY A 281 66.45 -8.41 -1.71
C GLY A 281 66.10 -8.58 -0.22
N GLY A 282 66.86 -7.92 0.67
CA GLY A 282 66.64 -8.01 2.13
C GLY A 282 65.44 -7.20 2.64
N SER A 283 65.19 -6.02 2.07
CA SER A 283 64.09 -5.14 2.53
C SER A 283 62.73 -5.59 2.01
N SER A 284 62.63 -5.96 0.72
CA SER A 284 61.36 -6.36 0.11
C SER A 284 60.78 -7.65 0.69
N ALA A 285 61.63 -8.64 1.01
CA ALA A 285 61.16 -9.91 1.57
C ALA A 285 60.62 -9.78 3.01
N ARG A 286 61.21 -8.90 3.83
CA ARG A 286 60.71 -8.64 5.19
C ARG A 286 59.39 -7.90 5.19
N ASP A 287 59.22 -6.92 4.31
CA ASP A 287 58.00 -6.13 4.23
C ASP A 287 56.82 -6.97 3.70
N ILE A 288 57.06 -7.83 2.71
CA ILE A 288 56.05 -8.78 2.21
C ILE A 288 55.67 -9.80 3.29
N SER A 289 56.65 -10.30 4.07
CA SER A 289 56.38 -11.28 5.13
C SER A 289 55.61 -10.67 6.31
N ASN A 290 55.79 -9.37 6.61
CA ASN A 290 55.01 -8.66 7.61
C ASN A 290 53.58 -8.38 7.16
N LEU A 291 53.37 -7.99 5.89
CA LEU A 291 52.04 -7.84 5.30
C LEU A 291 51.24 -9.15 5.31
N THR A 292 51.90 -10.28 5.03
CA THR A 292 51.25 -11.60 4.99
C THR A 292 50.80 -12.08 6.38
N ASN A 293 51.50 -11.69 7.45
CA ASN A 293 51.12 -12.03 8.82
C ASN A 293 50.00 -11.14 9.38
N ILE A 294 49.84 -9.92 8.87
CA ILE A 294 48.73 -9.04 9.22
C ILE A 294 47.41 -9.55 8.60
N LEU A 295 47.45 -10.09 7.38
CA LEU A 295 46.28 -10.65 6.67
C LEU A 295 45.76 -11.99 7.23
N LYS A 296 46.48 -12.64 8.16
CA LYS A 296 46.11 -13.94 8.75
C LYS A 296 45.52 -13.84 10.17
N LYS A 297 45.44 -12.63 10.75
CA LYS A 297 44.73 -12.38 12.00
C LYS A 297 43.39 -11.73 11.71
#